data_AF-A0A6B0SE19-F1
#
_entry.id   AF-A0A6B0SE19-F1
#
_cell.length_a   1.000
_cell.length_b   1.000
_cell.length_c   1.000
_cell.angle_alpha   90.00
_cell.angle_beta   90.00
_cell.angle_gamma   90.00
#
_symmetry.space_group_name_H-M   'P 1'
#
loop_
_entity.id
_entity.type
_entity.pdbx_description
1 polymer ?
#
loop_
_entity_poly.entity_id
_entity_poly.type
_entity_poly.pdbx_seq_one_letter_code
_entity_poly.pdbx_strand_id
1 'polypeptide(L)'
;MATRSTSTDQDYLALVWFCFRLLQLFSSCMAFWLVTSGFRKRGYGDVNIWAMLIWFLSLPISLIVVIVELCYIQSHFHFSYHMPLTDACFAAHVYLSLLVVQSIRRHQFLPYDPFIDRVNAALSFTYITCFLYGVELSCTWDCDKLKDLTCAVYTTQGVLKVLEMFVACVIFTFICNTSRHPKEPAHEWCLAIYWICFIQAVVATLLNLGSWEYRLPVQLTLLSVLLYSTALVLWWLYPVDEEIEGKPKGFWVLYMLRLTHRWNRWSRRDHRQAVAILTAINLLIYVADLVISAR
;
A
#
# COMPACT_ATOMS: atom_id res chain seq x y z
N MET A 1 27.35 17.24 40.12
CA MET A 1 26.43 18.31 39.69
C MET A 1 26.66 18.51 38.18
N ALA A 2 26.05 17.66 37.36
CA ALA A 2 26.15 17.68 35.89
C ALA A 2 24.95 16.88 35.33
N THR A 3 23.76 17.48 35.40
CA THR A 3 22.51 16.86 34.91
C THR A 3 21.58 17.87 34.21
N ARG A 4 22.05 19.11 33.97
CA ARG A 4 21.21 20.17 33.40
C ARG A 4 21.32 20.29 31.88
N SER A 5 22.43 19.87 31.26
CA SER A 5 22.58 19.93 29.79
C SER A 5 21.82 18.82 29.07
N THR A 6 21.69 17.64 29.69
CA THR A 6 21.01 16.48 29.10
C THR A 6 19.50 16.65 28.98
N SER A 7 18.87 17.45 29.84
CA SER A 7 17.42 17.73 29.79
C SER A 7 17.06 18.67 28.64
N THR A 8 17.82 19.75 28.45
CA THR A 8 17.56 20.71 27.37
C THR A 8 17.71 20.07 26.00
N ASP A 9 18.74 19.25 25.76
CA ASP A 9 18.95 18.59 24.47
C ASP A 9 17.81 17.61 24.13
N GLN A 10 17.22 16.96 25.15
CA GLN A 10 16.12 16.02 24.95
C GLN A 10 14.79 16.73 24.63
N ASP A 11 14.56 17.90 25.23
CA ASP A 11 13.39 18.74 24.93
C ASP A 11 13.46 19.33 23.52
N TYR A 12 14.65 19.76 23.06
CA TYR A 12 14.86 20.20 21.69
C TYR A 12 14.64 19.06 20.69
N LEU A 13 15.14 17.86 20.99
CA LEU A 13 14.97 16.70 20.11
C LEU A 13 13.48 16.33 19.97
N ALA A 14 12.74 16.34 21.08
CA ALA A 14 11.29 16.09 21.09
C ALA A 14 10.52 17.12 20.25
N LEU A 15 10.86 18.41 20.36
CA LEU A 15 10.26 19.47 19.56
C LEU A 15 10.54 19.28 18.05
N VAL A 16 11.77 18.91 17.69
CA VAL A 16 12.15 18.62 16.29
C VAL A 16 11.32 17.46 15.73
N TRP A 17 11.19 16.36 16.49
CA TRP A 17 10.38 15.21 16.10
C TRP A 17 8.90 15.57 15.93
N PHE A 18 8.36 16.37 16.84
CA PHE A 18 6.99 16.85 16.76
C PHE A 18 6.74 17.71 15.50
N CYS A 19 7.61 18.68 15.22
CA CYS A 19 7.53 19.49 14.00
C CYS A 19 7.62 18.63 12.73
N PHE A 20 8.42 17.58 12.77
CA PHE A 20 8.60 16.66 11.66
C PHE A 20 7.32 15.85 11.37
N ARG A 21 6.65 15.34 12.40
CA ARG A 21 5.34 14.67 12.27
C ARG A 21 4.23 15.60 11.80
N LEU A 22 4.23 16.84 12.27
CA LEU A 22 3.29 17.86 11.77
C LEU A 22 3.47 18.09 10.26
N LEU A 23 4.72 18.14 9.78
CA LEU A 23 5.01 18.28 8.36
C LEU A 23 4.55 17.06 7.54
N GLN A 24 4.73 15.84 8.08
CA GLN A 24 4.22 14.60 7.47
C GLN A 24 2.69 14.62 7.33
N LEU A 25 1.99 14.98 8.41
CA LEU A 25 0.53 15.08 8.45
C LEU A 25 0.00 16.18 7.50
N PHE A 26 0.67 17.33 7.47
CA PHE A 26 0.32 18.41 6.55
C PHE A 26 0.50 17.98 5.09
N SER A 27 1.65 17.42 4.74
CA SER A 27 1.95 16.98 3.38
C SER A 27 0.98 15.90 2.89
N SER A 28 0.65 14.94 3.75
CA SER A 28 -0.33 13.89 3.43
C SER A 28 -1.75 14.43 3.26
N CYS A 29 -2.16 15.36 4.11
CA CYS A 29 -3.45 16.07 3.99
C CYS A 29 -3.54 16.84 2.66
N MET A 30 -2.45 17.51 2.26
CA MET A 30 -2.37 18.22 0.97
C MET A 30 -2.47 17.26 -0.22
N ALA A 31 -1.77 16.12 -0.18
CA ALA A 31 -1.89 15.07 -1.20
C ALA A 31 -3.34 14.56 -1.33
N PHE A 32 -3.97 14.22 -0.19
CA PHE A 32 -5.36 13.78 -0.15
C PHE A 32 -6.32 14.85 -0.68
N TRP A 33 -6.17 16.10 -0.26
CA TRP A 33 -7.01 17.22 -0.70
C TRP A 33 -6.90 17.49 -2.21
N LEU A 34 -5.68 17.46 -2.75
CA LEU A 34 -5.46 17.67 -4.19
C LEU A 34 -6.11 16.58 -5.03
N VAL A 35 -6.04 15.33 -4.58
CA VAL A 35 -6.66 14.21 -5.27
C VAL A 35 -8.19 14.29 -5.12
N THR A 36 -8.73 14.40 -3.90
CA THR A 36 -10.19 14.51 -3.62
C THR A 36 -10.89 15.70 -4.30
N SER A 37 -10.28 16.88 -4.28
CA SER A 37 -10.83 18.09 -4.90
C SER A 37 -10.91 18.00 -6.43
N GLY A 38 -10.16 17.09 -7.06
CA GLY A 38 -10.28 16.76 -8.47
C GLY A 38 -11.55 15.96 -8.80
N PHE A 39 -11.93 15.00 -7.93
CA PHE A 39 -13.09 14.13 -8.15
C PHE A 39 -14.40 14.87 -8.21
N ARG A 40 -14.60 15.82 -7.27
CA ARG A 40 -15.86 16.56 -7.13
C ARG A 40 -16.23 17.34 -8.40
N LYS A 41 -15.26 17.66 -9.26
CA LYS A 41 -15.48 18.51 -10.45
C LYS A 41 -15.89 17.75 -11.72
N ARG A 42 -15.75 16.43 -11.83
CA ARG A 42 -16.00 15.74 -13.12
C ARG A 42 -16.76 14.40 -13.06
N GLY A 43 -17.20 13.93 -11.89
CA GLY A 43 -17.96 12.67 -11.81
C GLY A 43 -17.16 11.44 -12.30
N TYR A 44 -15.82 11.53 -12.30
CA TYR A 44 -14.92 10.40 -12.56
C TYR A 44 -14.93 9.50 -11.32
N GLY A 45 -15.95 8.65 -11.19
CA GLY A 45 -16.17 7.76 -10.03
C GLY A 45 -15.17 6.62 -9.90
N ASP A 46 -14.24 6.45 -10.85
CA ASP A 46 -13.45 5.23 -11.00
C ASP A 46 -11.94 5.44 -10.79
N VAL A 47 -11.49 6.67 -10.55
CA VAL A 47 -10.07 6.94 -10.38
C VAL A 47 -9.68 6.77 -8.91
N ASN A 48 -9.04 5.65 -8.60
CA ASN A 48 -8.23 5.47 -7.39
C ASN A 48 -8.97 5.42 -6.05
N ILE A 49 -10.10 4.69 -6.00
CA ILE A 49 -10.74 4.22 -4.74
C ILE A 49 -9.69 3.67 -3.76
N TRP A 50 -8.65 3.02 -4.27
CA TRP A 50 -7.54 2.45 -3.50
C TRP A 50 -6.68 3.47 -2.78
N ALA A 51 -6.22 4.53 -3.46
CA ALA A 51 -5.49 5.56 -2.72
C ALA A 51 -6.40 6.30 -1.73
N MET A 52 -7.68 6.46 -2.03
CA MET A 52 -8.64 7.00 -1.07
C MET A 52 -8.75 6.12 0.18
N LEU A 53 -8.85 4.80 0.01
CA LEU A 53 -8.87 3.84 1.12
C LEU A 53 -7.56 3.87 1.91
N ILE A 54 -6.42 3.90 1.22
CA ILE A 54 -5.10 3.95 1.85
C ILE A 54 -4.96 5.24 2.67
N TRP A 55 -5.32 6.41 2.12
CA TRP A 55 -5.33 7.67 2.87
C TRP A 55 -6.33 7.66 4.03
N PHE A 56 -7.51 7.04 3.86
CA PHE A 56 -8.51 6.93 4.91
C PHE A 56 -8.05 6.05 6.07
N LEU A 57 -7.21 5.06 5.81
CA LEU A 57 -6.61 4.24 6.87
C LEU A 57 -5.42 4.94 7.53
N SER A 58 -4.56 5.63 6.77
CA SER A 58 -3.32 6.21 7.31
C SER A 58 -3.50 7.56 8.01
N LEU A 59 -4.30 8.48 7.44
CA LEU A 59 -4.43 9.84 7.97
C LEU A 59 -5.00 9.91 9.39
N PRO A 60 -6.05 9.14 9.75
CA PRO A 60 -6.57 9.14 11.11
C PRO A 60 -5.57 8.59 12.13
N ILE A 61 -4.80 7.56 11.76
CA ILE A 61 -3.80 6.95 12.64
C ILE A 61 -2.69 7.98 12.94
N SER A 62 -2.13 8.61 11.91
CA SER A 62 -1.10 9.64 12.11
C SER A 62 -1.63 10.88 12.83
N LEU A 63 -2.90 11.25 12.63
CA LEU A 63 -3.56 12.32 13.40
C LEU A 63 -3.68 11.95 14.89
N ILE A 64 -4.09 10.72 15.21
CA ILE A 64 -4.20 10.23 16.59
C ILE A 64 -2.82 10.26 17.25
N VAL A 65 -1.76 9.82 16.56
CA VAL A 65 -0.38 9.86 17.08
C VAL A 65 0.05 11.30 17.41
N VAL A 66 -0.20 12.25 16.50
CA VAL A 66 0.11 13.67 16.74
C VAL A 66 -0.69 14.24 17.92
N ILE A 67 -1.98 13.88 18.07
CA ILE A 67 -2.81 14.31 19.21
C ILE A 67 -2.28 13.74 20.53
N VAL A 68 -1.93 12.46 20.55
CA VAL A 68 -1.38 11.78 21.75
C VAL A 68 -0.05 12.42 22.17
N GLU A 69 0.80 12.80 21.21
CA GLU A 69 2.07 13.50 21.46
C GLU A 69 1.82 14.94 21.95
N LEU A 70 0.90 15.68 21.33
CA LEU A 70 0.55 17.06 21.70
C LEU A 70 -0.03 17.15 23.11
N CYS A 71 -0.86 16.19 23.50
CA CYS A 71 -1.48 16.16 24.83
C CYS A 71 -0.56 15.57 25.91
N TYR A 72 0.68 15.18 25.59
CA TYR A 72 1.61 14.53 26.53
C TYR A 72 1.02 13.25 27.20
N ILE A 73 0.05 12.60 26.54
CA ILE A 73 -0.64 11.41 27.08
C ILE A 73 0.27 10.18 27.04
N GLN A 74 1.45 10.28 26.40
CA GLN A 74 2.44 9.21 26.31
C GLN A 74 2.86 8.62 27.66
N SER A 75 2.92 9.44 28.72
CA SER A 75 3.31 8.99 30.06
C SER A 75 2.26 8.12 30.76
N HIS A 76 1.00 8.16 30.32
CA HIS A 76 -0.11 7.47 30.98
C HIS A 76 -0.39 6.05 30.44
N PHE A 77 0.13 5.71 29.26
CA PHE A 77 -0.10 4.40 28.64
C PHE A 77 1.23 3.75 28.25
N HIS A 78 1.49 2.55 28.77
CA HIS A 78 2.67 1.74 28.45
C HIS A 78 2.80 1.45 26.93
N PHE A 79 1.67 1.43 26.21
CA PHE A 79 1.60 1.24 24.75
C PHE A 79 2.06 2.48 23.95
N SER A 80 2.08 3.66 24.56
CA SER A 80 2.24 4.94 23.86
C SER A 80 3.69 5.24 23.44
N TYR A 81 4.68 4.58 24.05
CA TYR A 81 6.09 4.75 23.67
C TYR A 81 6.40 4.15 22.28
N HIS A 82 5.71 3.07 21.90
CA HIS A 82 5.93 2.38 20.63
C HIS A 82 5.03 2.89 19.50
N MET A 83 3.90 3.53 19.83
CA MET A 83 2.91 4.04 18.87
C MET A 83 3.51 4.90 17.73
N PRO A 84 4.42 5.87 17.99
CA PRO A 84 4.92 6.75 16.94
C PRO A 84 5.83 6.04 15.94
N LEU A 85 6.64 5.07 16.41
CA LEU A 85 7.48 4.25 15.56
C LEU A 85 6.65 3.30 14.69
N THR A 86 5.61 2.70 15.27
CA THR A 86 4.72 1.80 14.55
C THR A 86 3.89 2.53 13.48
N ASP A 87 3.44 3.75 13.77
CA ASP A 87 2.82 4.62 12.77
C ASP A 87 3.80 4.99 11.67
N ALA A 88 5.03 5.37 12.00
CA ALA A 88 6.05 5.71 11.00
C ALA A 88 6.35 4.55 10.03
N CYS A 89 6.50 3.32 10.54
CA CYS A 89 6.68 2.11 9.73
C CYS A 89 5.47 1.85 8.81
N PHE A 90 4.27 1.88 9.38
CA PHE A 90 3.03 1.63 8.64
C PHE A 90 2.78 2.70 7.57
N ALA A 91 2.95 3.97 7.93
CA ALA A 91 2.79 5.10 7.04
C ALA A 91 3.85 5.09 5.93
N ALA A 92 5.14 4.86 6.24
CA ALA A 92 6.19 4.73 5.22
C ALA A 92 5.82 3.68 4.16
N HIS A 93 5.36 2.52 4.61
CA HIS A 93 4.91 1.45 3.73
C HIS A 93 3.72 1.85 2.84
N VAL A 94 2.71 2.49 3.45
CA VAL A 94 1.53 3.01 2.77
C VAL A 94 1.90 4.05 1.71
N TYR A 95 2.72 5.04 2.05
CA TYR A 95 3.11 6.11 1.12
C TYR A 95 4.05 5.62 0.02
N LEU A 96 4.93 4.65 0.31
CA LEU A 96 5.73 3.96 -0.71
C LEU A 96 4.82 3.23 -1.72
N SER A 97 3.82 2.50 -1.22
CA SER A 97 2.83 1.82 -2.06
C SER A 97 2.07 2.80 -2.94
N LEU A 98 1.61 3.92 -2.37
CA LEU A 98 0.95 5.00 -3.11
C LEU A 98 1.83 5.59 -4.21
N LEU A 99 3.14 5.77 -3.98
CA LEU A 99 4.07 6.26 -5.00
C LEU A 99 4.16 5.32 -6.18
N VAL A 100 4.25 4.01 -5.94
CA VAL A 100 4.28 3.00 -7.01
C VAL A 100 2.97 3.01 -7.79
N VAL A 101 1.83 2.98 -7.08
CA VAL A 101 0.48 3.05 -7.69
C VAL A 101 0.33 4.26 -8.60
N GLN A 102 0.69 5.44 -8.09
CA GLN A 102 0.55 6.70 -8.82
C GLN A 102 1.56 6.80 -9.98
N SER A 103 2.76 6.24 -9.83
CA SER A 103 3.79 6.20 -10.88
C SER A 103 3.40 5.31 -12.05
N ILE A 104 2.84 4.13 -11.77
CA ILE A 104 2.32 3.23 -12.81
C ILE A 104 1.18 3.90 -13.57
N ARG A 105 0.24 4.56 -12.87
CA ARG A 105 -0.85 5.30 -13.52
C ARG A 105 -0.36 6.50 -14.33
N ARG A 106 0.66 7.23 -13.89
CA ARG A 106 1.24 8.34 -14.65
C ARG A 106 1.65 7.92 -16.06
N HIS A 107 2.21 6.72 -16.20
CA HIS A 107 2.62 6.18 -17.50
C HIS A 107 1.43 5.70 -18.36
N GLN A 108 0.32 5.28 -17.73
CA GLN A 108 -0.86 4.77 -18.44
C GLN A 108 -1.81 5.87 -18.96
N PHE A 109 -1.78 7.09 -18.38
CA PHE A 109 -2.78 8.15 -18.63
C PHE A 109 -2.28 9.38 -19.40
N LEU A 110 -1.25 9.30 -20.25
CA LEU A 110 -0.88 10.39 -21.17
C LEU A 110 -1.55 10.19 -22.55
N PRO A 111 -2.37 11.15 -23.04
CA PRO A 111 -1.93 12.54 -23.25
C PRO A 111 -2.92 13.65 -22.81
N TYR A 112 -2.34 14.76 -22.31
CA TYR A 112 -2.88 16.13 -22.26
C TYR A 112 -4.26 16.36 -21.62
N ASP A 113 -4.29 16.37 -20.29
CA ASP A 113 -5.41 16.89 -19.49
C ASP A 113 -4.88 17.99 -18.55
N PRO A 114 -5.53 19.17 -18.40
CA PRO A 114 -5.18 20.21 -17.41
C PRO A 114 -5.12 19.73 -15.95
N PHE A 115 -5.46 18.46 -15.67
CA PHE A 115 -5.34 17.83 -14.37
C PHE A 115 -3.95 17.21 -14.07
N ILE A 116 -3.06 17.11 -15.08
CA ILE A 116 -1.70 16.56 -14.89
C ILE A 116 -0.93 17.34 -13.82
N ASP A 117 -1.02 18.66 -13.82
CA ASP A 117 -0.32 19.50 -12.83
C ASP A 117 -0.80 19.22 -11.41
N ARG A 118 -2.09 18.96 -11.22
CA ARG A 118 -2.63 18.62 -9.90
C ARG A 118 -2.23 17.22 -9.45
N VAL A 119 -2.23 16.25 -10.36
CA VAL A 119 -1.75 14.88 -10.06
C VAL A 119 -0.26 14.90 -9.74
N ASN A 120 0.53 15.67 -10.47
CA ASN A 120 1.95 15.86 -10.21
C ASN A 120 2.20 16.55 -8.87
N ALA A 121 1.37 17.54 -8.49
CA ALA A 121 1.44 18.15 -7.17
C ALA A 121 1.06 17.15 -6.05
N ALA A 122 0.02 16.34 -6.24
CA ALA A 122 -0.31 15.31 -5.26
C ALA A 122 0.79 14.24 -5.13
N LEU A 123 1.41 13.86 -6.25
CA LEU A 123 2.58 12.98 -6.31
C LEU A 123 3.77 13.57 -5.54
N SER A 124 4.07 14.86 -5.72
CA SER A 124 5.18 15.50 -5.03
C SER A 124 4.95 15.56 -3.53
N PHE A 125 3.74 15.90 -3.06
CA PHE A 125 3.41 15.83 -1.63
C PHE A 125 3.47 14.40 -1.09
N THR A 126 3.01 13.39 -1.85
CA THR A 126 3.13 11.97 -1.47
C THR A 126 4.62 11.57 -1.35
N TYR A 127 5.48 12.05 -2.25
CA TYR A 127 6.92 11.81 -2.22
C TYR A 127 7.58 12.45 -1.00
N ILE A 128 7.25 13.71 -0.72
CA ILE A 128 7.71 14.43 0.48
C ILE A 128 7.29 13.65 1.73
N THR A 129 6.04 13.23 1.84
CA THR A 129 5.56 12.44 2.98
C THR A 129 6.33 11.13 3.13
N CYS A 130 6.52 10.37 2.04
CA CYS A 130 7.30 9.13 2.07
C CYS A 130 8.76 9.36 2.51
N PHE A 131 9.39 10.41 1.98
CA PHE A 131 10.75 10.78 2.34
C PHE A 131 10.86 11.16 3.82
N LEU A 132 9.90 11.95 4.32
CA LEU A 132 9.87 12.31 5.73
C LEU A 132 9.75 11.07 6.61
N TYR A 133 8.78 10.18 6.39
CA TYR A 133 8.70 8.94 7.17
C TYR A 133 9.97 8.07 7.07
N GLY A 134 10.63 8.02 5.90
CA GLY A 134 11.90 7.31 5.73
C GLY A 134 13.06 7.91 6.54
N VAL A 135 13.16 9.24 6.60
CA VAL A 135 14.15 9.95 7.43
C VAL A 135 13.87 9.71 8.91
N GLU A 136 12.60 9.71 9.33
CA GLU A 136 12.25 9.38 10.71
C GLU A 136 12.72 7.97 11.09
N LEU A 137 12.48 6.98 10.23
CA LEU A 137 12.94 5.61 10.46
C LEU A 137 14.47 5.51 10.49
N SER A 138 15.16 6.27 9.63
CA SER A 138 16.63 6.26 9.57
C SER A 138 17.25 6.92 10.81
N CYS A 139 16.74 8.08 11.22
CA CYS A 139 17.23 8.78 12.40
C CYS A 139 16.91 8.01 13.70
N THR A 140 15.73 7.37 13.79
CA THR A 140 15.41 6.51 14.95
C THR A 140 16.28 5.26 15.01
N TRP A 141 16.73 4.74 13.86
CA TRP A 141 17.71 3.66 13.76
C TRP A 141 19.09 4.08 14.28
N ASP A 142 19.61 5.22 13.81
CA ASP A 142 20.95 5.71 14.18
C ASP A 142 21.05 6.17 15.65
N CYS A 143 19.93 6.60 16.25
CA CYS A 143 19.91 7.03 17.65
C CYS A 143 19.92 5.88 18.68
N ASP A 144 20.17 4.62 18.29
CA ASP A 144 20.31 3.44 19.17
C ASP A 144 19.08 3.14 20.08
N LYS A 145 18.00 3.93 20.00
CA LYS A 145 16.70 3.74 20.68
C LYS A 145 15.99 2.46 20.25
N LEU A 146 16.48 1.82 19.17
CA LEU A 146 15.96 0.59 18.61
C LEU A 146 16.67 -0.68 19.12
N LYS A 147 17.75 -0.62 19.90
CA LYS A 147 18.52 -1.84 20.26
C LYS A 147 17.67 -2.96 20.90
N ASP A 148 16.65 -2.61 21.68
CA ASP A 148 15.71 -3.58 22.26
C ASP A 148 14.53 -3.96 21.32
N LEU A 149 14.15 -3.10 20.35
CA LEU A 149 13.07 -3.37 19.39
C LEU A 149 13.52 -4.08 18.11
N THR A 150 14.81 -4.01 17.78
CA THR A 150 15.41 -4.69 16.62
C THR A 150 15.23 -6.21 16.73
N CYS A 151 15.06 -6.74 17.94
CA CYS A 151 14.84 -8.17 18.16
C CYS A 151 13.39 -8.62 17.88
N ALA A 152 12.41 -7.71 17.76
CA ALA A 152 10.98 -8.06 17.60
C ALA A 152 10.35 -7.51 16.30
N VAL A 153 10.63 -6.26 15.90
CA VAL A 153 9.98 -5.60 14.74
C VAL A 153 10.77 -5.77 13.43
N TYR A 154 12.09 -5.97 13.53
CA TYR A 154 12.95 -6.40 12.41
C TYR A 154 13.26 -7.91 12.47
N THR A 155 12.36 -8.68 13.07
CA THR A 155 12.31 -10.12 12.82
C THR A 155 12.10 -10.32 11.32
N THR A 156 12.78 -11.32 10.76
CA THR A 156 12.61 -11.72 9.35
C THR A 156 11.14 -11.83 8.95
N GLN A 157 10.28 -12.21 9.89
CA GLN A 157 8.83 -12.27 9.79
C GLN A 157 8.15 -10.90 9.57
N GLY A 158 8.51 -9.87 10.33
CA GLY A 158 7.95 -8.52 10.19
C GLY A 158 8.22 -7.91 8.80
N VAL A 159 9.45 -8.09 8.29
CA VAL A 159 9.83 -7.64 6.94
C VAL A 159 9.02 -8.36 5.87
N LEU A 160 8.79 -9.66 6.01
CA LEU A 160 7.96 -10.43 5.08
C LEU A 160 6.52 -9.94 5.08
N LYS A 161 5.92 -9.65 6.24
CA LYS A 161 4.56 -9.07 6.32
C LYS A 161 4.45 -7.73 5.61
N VAL A 162 5.44 -6.86 5.78
CA VAL A 162 5.51 -5.59 5.05
C VAL A 162 5.60 -5.85 3.54
N LEU A 163 6.41 -6.81 3.10
CA LEU A 163 6.52 -7.14 1.69
C LEU A 163 5.22 -7.73 1.11
N GLU A 164 4.51 -8.57 1.87
CA GLU A 164 3.20 -9.14 1.49
C GLU A 164 2.17 -8.03 1.17
N MET A 165 2.07 -7.05 2.07
CA MET A 165 1.18 -5.90 1.92
C MET A 165 1.58 -5.01 0.74
N PHE A 166 2.89 -4.87 0.47
CA PHE A 166 3.41 -4.03 -0.62
C PHE A 166 2.99 -4.62 -1.96
N VAL A 167 3.29 -5.91 -2.16
CA VAL A 167 2.99 -6.61 -3.41
C VAL A 167 1.48 -6.66 -3.62
N ALA A 168 0.68 -6.86 -2.56
CA ALA A 168 -0.79 -6.79 -2.64
C ALA A 168 -1.27 -5.42 -3.14
N CYS A 169 -0.73 -4.30 -2.62
CA CYS A 169 -1.07 -2.95 -3.10
C CYS A 169 -0.76 -2.76 -4.59
N VAL A 170 0.36 -3.30 -5.07
CA VAL A 170 0.72 -3.27 -6.50
C VAL A 170 -0.27 -4.12 -7.31
N ILE A 171 -0.62 -5.32 -6.87
CA ILE A 171 -1.62 -6.20 -7.51
C ILE A 171 -2.96 -5.46 -7.67
N PHE A 172 -3.47 -4.82 -6.62
CA PHE A 172 -4.73 -4.07 -6.66
C PHE A 172 -4.73 -2.96 -7.72
N THR A 173 -3.58 -2.31 -7.92
CA THR A 173 -3.43 -1.26 -8.95
C THR A 173 -3.66 -1.81 -10.35
N PHE A 174 -3.08 -2.98 -10.66
CA PHE A 174 -3.24 -3.61 -11.97
C PHE A 174 -4.65 -4.18 -12.18
N ILE A 175 -5.26 -4.76 -11.14
CA ILE A 175 -6.60 -5.34 -11.23
C ILE A 175 -7.67 -4.27 -11.45
N CYS A 176 -7.59 -3.15 -10.76
CA CYS A 176 -8.62 -2.12 -10.84
C CYS A 176 -8.50 -1.21 -12.06
N ASN A 177 -7.34 -1.20 -12.72
CA ASN A 177 -7.27 -0.65 -14.08
C ASN A 177 -8.05 -1.54 -15.08
N THR A 178 -8.24 -2.83 -14.75
CA THR A 178 -8.89 -3.82 -15.62
C THR A 178 -10.42 -3.87 -15.45
N SER A 179 -10.99 -3.26 -14.38
CA SER A 179 -12.43 -3.31 -14.04
C SER A 179 -13.35 -2.56 -15.02
N ARG A 180 -12.81 -1.80 -15.98
CA ARG A 180 -13.58 -1.15 -17.05
C ARG A 180 -14.22 -2.12 -18.06
N HIS A 181 -14.03 -3.42 -17.89
CA HIS A 181 -14.43 -4.45 -18.85
C HIS A 181 -15.27 -5.55 -18.19
N PRO A 182 -16.16 -6.24 -18.94
CA PRO A 182 -17.25 -7.03 -18.38
C PRO A 182 -16.79 -8.02 -17.31
N LYS A 183 -17.62 -8.10 -16.26
CA LYS A 183 -17.38 -8.83 -15.00
C LYS A 183 -17.23 -10.32 -15.26
N GLU A 184 -16.00 -10.78 -15.42
CA GLU A 184 -15.68 -12.21 -15.30
C GLU A 184 -15.73 -12.58 -13.80
N PRO A 185 -16.56 -13.54 -13.38
CA PRO A 185 -16.71 -13.89 -11.97
C PRO A 185 -15.38 -14.32 -11.32
N ALA A 186 -14.48 -14.95 -12.09
CA ALA A 186 -13.15 -15.35 -11.62
C ALA A 186 -12.29 -14.15 -11.16
N HIS A 187 -12.45 -12.98 -11.79
CA HIS A 187 -11.74 -11.76 -11.39
C HIS A 187 -12.23 -11.22 -10.03
N GLU A 188 -13.55 -11.28 -9.76
CA GLU A 188 -14.12 -10.86 -8.48
C GLU A 188 -13.69 -11.80 -7.34
N TRP A 189 -13.61 -13.11 -7.60
CA TRP A 189 -13.07 -14.08 -6.64
C TRP A 189 -11.60 -13.83 -6.30
N CYS A 190 -10.75 -13.58 -7.30
CA CYS A 190 -9.34 -13.23 -7.05
C CYS A 190 -9.23 -11.93 -6.24
N LEU A 191 -10.06 -10.93 -6.54
CA LEU A 191 -10.09 -9.68 -5.81
C LEU A 191 -10.45 -9.90 -4.33
N ALA A 192 -11.46 -10.73 -4.05
CA ALA A 192 -11.85 -11.09 -2.68
C ALA A 192 -10.72 -11.81 -1.93
N ILE A 193 -10.00 -12.72 -2.59
CA ILE A 193 -8.83 -13.40 -2.03
C ILE A 193 -7.76 -12.38 -1.61
N TYR A 194 -7.39 -11.45 -2.49
CA TYR A 194 -6.39 -10.44 -2.18
C TYR A 194 -6.81 -9.55 -1.01
N TRP A 195 -8.09 -9.21 -0.93
CA TRP A 195 -8.64 -8.45 0.21
C TRP A 195 -8.52 -9.19 1.54
N ILE A 196 -8.95 -10.44 1.58
CA ILE A 196 -8.91 -11.25 2.81
C ILE A 196 -7.46 -11.39 3.28
N CYS A 197 -6.54 -11.71 2.38
CA CYS A 197 -5.13 -11.88 2.73
C CYS A 197 -4.46 -10.57 3.14
N PHE A 198 -4.84 -9.44 2.51
CA PHE A 198 -4.35 -8.12 2.90
C PHE A 198 -4.80 -7.75 4.32
N ILE A 199 -6.08 -7.94 4.65
CA ILE A 199 -6.61 -7.70 6.00
C ILE A 199 -5.89 -8.61 7.01
N GLN A 200 -5.67 -9.87 6.68
CA GLN A 200 -4.93 -10.80 7.53
C GLN A 200 -3.49 -10.35 7.75
N ALA A 201 -2.79 -9.87 6.73
CA ALA A 201 -1.43 -9.35 6.85
C ALA A 201 -1.37 -8.08 7.73
N VAL A 202 -2.35 -7.18 7.60
CA VAL A 202 -2.47 -6.00 8.48
C VAL A 202 -2.70 -6.42 9.92
N VAL A 203 -3.66 -7.33 10.18
CA VAL A 203 -3.95 -7.83 11.53
C VAL A 203 -2.72 -8.54 12.12
N ALA A 204 -2.04 -9.40 11.35
CA ALA A 204 -0.83 -10.08 11.78
C ALA A 204 0.30 -9.09 12.12
N THR A 205 0.47 -8.04 11.30
CA THR A 205 1.44 -6.98 11.58
C THR A 205 1.11 -6.26 12.89
N LEU A 206 -0.15 -5.88 13.11
CA LEU A 206 -0.59 -5.24 14.35
C LEU A 206 -0.41 -6.14 15.58
N LEU A 207 -0.67 -7.44 15.45
CA LEU A 207 -0.48 -8.42 16.53
C LEU A 207 1.00 -8.63 16.87
N ASN A 208 1.87 -8.72 15.85
CA ASN A 208 3.32 -8.82 16.04
C ASN A 208 3.89 -7.58 16.74
N LEU A 209 3.35 -6.39 16.44
CA LEU A 209 3.70 -5.14 17.13
C LEU A 209 3.22 -5.11 18.58
N GLY A 210 2.07 -5.74 18.89
CA GLY A 210 1.47 -5.79 20.21
C GLY A 210 2.02 -6.88 21.13
N SER A 211 3.01 -7.68 20.70
CA SER A 211 3.55 -8.85 21.43
C SER A 211 2.49 -9.89 21.83
N TRP A 212 1.33 -9.92 21.15
CA TRP A 212 0.27 -10.89 21.43
C TRP A 212 0.52 -12.24 20.71
N GLU A 213 0.00 -13.31 21.31
CA GLU A 213 0.35 -14.72 21.08
C GLU A 213 0.70 -15.13 19.62
N TYR A 214 1.90 -15.70 19.44
CA TYR A 214 2.49 -16.17 18.18
C TYR A 214 1.72 -17.30 17.45
N ARG A 215 0.71 -17.94 18.06
CA ARG A 215 0.02 -19.09 17.45
C ARG A 215 -1.07 -18.72 16.43
N LEU A 216 -1.69 -17.55 16.59
CA LEU A 216 -2.69 -17.03 15.65
C LEU A 216 -2.10 -16.69 14.25
N PRO A 217 -0.92 -16.03 14.13
CA PRO A 217 -0.37 -15.66 12.82
C PRO A 217 0.04 -16.85 11.93
N VAL A 218 0.36 -18.02 12.50
CA VAL A 218 0.70 -19.23 11.71
C VAL A 218 -0.52 -19.79 10.97
N GLN A 219 -1.69 -19.77 11.60
CA GLN A 219 -2.92 -20.27 10.95
C GLN A 219 -3.39 -19.33 9.85
N LEU A 220 -3.24 -18.01 10.06
CA LEU A 220 -3.59 -16.98 9.09
C LEU A 220 -2.67 -17.01 7.86
N THR A 221 -1.37 -17.22 8.06
CA THR A 221 -0.39 -17.37 6.97
C THR A 221 -0.65 -18.61 6.13
N LEU A 222 -0.96 -19.74 6.76
CA LEU A 222 -1.32 -20.96 6.05
C LEU A 222 -2.58 -20.79 5.19
N LEU A 223 -3.61 -20.12 5.73
CA LEU A 223 -4.82 -19.78 4.98
C LEU A 223 -4.49 -18.84 3.79
N SER A 224 -3.65 -17.83 4.00
CA SER A 224 -3.20 -16.94 2.93
C SER A 224 -2.46 -17.69 1.81
N VAL A 225 -1.58 -18.64 2.14
CA VAL A 225 -0.89 -19.50 1.15
C VAL A 225 -1.89 -20.29 0.31
N LEU A 226 -2.88 -20.91 0.95
CA LEU A 226 -3.93 -21.66 0.26
C LEU A 226 -4.73 -20.76 -0.69
N LEU A 227 -5.17 -19.58 -0.22
CA LEU A 227 -5.93 -18.64 -1.03
C LEU A 227 -5.10 -18.07 -2.20
N TYR A 228 -3.83 -17.72 -1.99
CA TYR A 228 -2.97 -17.25 -3.10
C TYR A 228 -2.66 -18.36 -4.12
N SER A 229 -2.58 -19.62 -3.67
CA SER A 229 -2.41 -20.75 -4.58
C SER A 229 -3.62 -20.93 -5.50
N THR A 230 -4.85 -20.79 -4.98
CA THR A 230 -6.06 -20.85 -5.81
C THR A 230 -6.15 -19.67 -6.75
N ALA A 231 -5.80 -18.46 -6.31
CA ALA A 231 -5.73 -17.28 -7.18
C ALA A 231 -4.70 -17.48 -8.31
N LEU A 232 -3.52 -18.00 -8.02
CA LEU A 232 -2.49 -18.26 -9.04
C LEU A 232 -2.96 -19.30 -10.07
N VAL A 233 -3.62 -20.38 -9.61
CA VAL A 233 -4.23 -21.36 -10.52
C VAL A 233 -5.31 -20.71 -11.36
N LEU A 234 -6.19 -19.87 -10.79
CA LEU A 234 -7.23 -19.16 -11.54
C LEU A 234 -6.65 -18.24 -12.63
N TRP A 235 -5.57 -17.52 -12.32
CA TRP A 235 -4.87 -16.67 -13.31
C TRP A 235 -4.23 -17.47 -14.45
N TRP A 236 -3.85 -18.72 -14.19
CA TRP A 236 -3.23 -19.60 -15.18
C TRP A 236 -4.25 -20.42 -15.99
N LEU A 237 -5.32 -20.89 -15.32
CA LEU A 237 -6.34 -21.79 -15.86
C LEU A 237 -7.45 -21.06 -16.62
N TYR A 238 -7.51 -19.73 -16.57
CA TYR A 238 -8.43 -18.92 -17.37
C TYR A 238 -7.70 -18.30 -18.57
N PRO A 239 -7.30 -19.08 -19.60
CA PRO A 239 -6.82 -18.52 -20.84
C PRO A 239 -7.97 -17.82 -21.56
N VAL A 240 -7.62 -16.71 -22.20
CA VAL A 240 -8.44 -16.00 -23.18
C VAL A 240 -8.95 -16.99 -24.20
N ASP A 241 -10.25 -17.24 -24.27
CA ASP A 241 -11.03 -17.22 -25.52
C ASP A 241 -12.53 -17.37 -25.25
N GLU A 242 -13.29 -16.55 -25.97
CA GLU A 242 -14.72 -16.56 -26.33
C GLU A 242 -15.05 -15.07 -26.56
N GLU A 243 -15.07 -14.56 -27.80
CA GLU A 243 -16.06 -14.90 -28.81
C GLU A 243 -15.51 -14.56 -30.22
N ILE A 244 -15.28 -15.59 -31.05
CA ILE A 244 -15.21 -15.47 -32.50
C ILE A 244 -16.61 -15.84 -33.01
N GLU A 245 -17.62 -15.01 -32.82
CA GLU A 245 -18.90 -15.19 -33.53
C GLU A 245 -19.49 -13.83 -33.93
N GLY A 246 -19.79 -13.68 -35.23
CA GLY A 246 -20.58 -12.58 -35.78
C GLY A 246 -19.83 -11.31 -36.22
N LYS A 247 -19.31 -11.27 -37.45
CA LYS A 247 -18.91 -10.01 -38.11
C LYS A 247 -19.97 -9.53 -39.12
N PRO A 248 -20.50 -8.29 -39.02
CA PRO A 248 -21.06 -7.58 -40.15
C PRO A 248 -19.98 -6.83 -40.95
N LYS A 249 -20.29 -6.56 -42.21
CA LYS A 249 -19.40 -6.06 -43.27
C LYS A 249 -19.07 -4.57 -43.11
N GLY A 250 -17.78 -4.21 -43.19
CA GLY A 250 -17.30 -2.82 -43.31
C GLY A 250 -15.78 -2.71 -43.10
N PHE A 251 -14.98 -2.62 -44.17
CA PHE A 251 -13.52 -2.78 -44.15
C PHE A 251 -12.77 -1.72 -43.32
N TRP A 252 -13.18 -0.45 -43.39
CA TRP A 252 -12.49 0.67 -42.72
C TRP A 252 -12.81 0.80 -41.23
N VAL A 253 -14.08 0.61 -40.83
CA VAL A 253 -14.47 0.55 -39.41
C VAL A 253 -13.87 -0.68 -38.75
N LEU A 254 -13.84 -1.83 -39.43
CA LEU A 254 -13.20 -3.05 -38.92
C LEU A 254 -11.69 -2.89 -38.75
N TYR A 255 -10.99 -2.10 -39.59
CA TYR A 255 -9.55 -1.86 -39.43
C TYR A 255 -9.25 -1.02 -38.18
N MET A 256 -9.97 0.08 -37.97
CA MET A 256 -9.83 0.92 -36.76
C MET A 256 -10.26 0.18 -35.49
N LEU A 257 -11.36 -0.60 -35.56
CA LEU A 257 -11.82 -1.45 -34.46
C LEU A 257 -10.82 -2.57 -34.19
N ARG A 258 -10.22 -3.16 -35.22
CA ARG A 258 -9.21 -4.22 -35.07
C ARG A 258 -7.88 -3.68 -34.53
N LEU A 259 -7.50 -2.45 -34.84
CA LEU A 259 -6.32 -1.79 -34.25
C LEU A 259 -6.55 -1.45 -32.78
N THR A 260 -7.69 -0.81 -32.44
CA THR A 260 -8.07 -0.55 -31.04
C THR A 260 -8.28 -1.83 -30.24
N HIS A 261 -8.90 -2.86 -30.83
CA HIS A 261 -9.09 -4.15 -30.20
C HIS A 261 -7.78 -4.96 -30.10
N ARG A 262 -6.82 -4.80 -31.03
CA ARG A 262 -5.48 -5.40 -30.93
C ARG A 262 -4.63 -4.70 -29.88
N TRP A 263 -4.70 -3.37 -29.80
CA TRP A 263 -4.05 -2.57 -28.75
C TRP A 263 -4.61 -2.89 -27.36
N ASN A 264 -5.94 -2.93 -27.23
CA ASN A 264 -6.60 -3.32 -25.99
C ASN A 264 -6.34 -4.79 -25.62
N ARG A 265 -6.20 -5.69 -26.59
CA ARG A 265 -5.87 -7.10 -26.35
C ARG A 265 -4.41 -7.29 -25.95
N TRP A 266 -3.49 -6.54 -26.54
CA TRP A 266 -2.08 -6.54 -26.16
C TRP A 266 -1.92 -5.97 -24.75
N SER A 267 -2.44 -4.76 -24.49
CA SER A 267 -2.44 -4.17 -23.15
C SER A 267 -3.12 -5.07 -22.11
N ARG A 268 -4.25 -5.72 -22.43
CA ARG A 268 -4.92 -6.67 -21.52
C ARG A 268 -4.06 -7.89 -21.19
N ARG A 269 -3.35 -8.44 -22.18
CA ARG A 269 -2.46 -9.60 -21.97
C ARG A 269 -1.31 -9.23 -21.05
N ASP A 270 -0.71 -8.05 -21.25
CA ASP A 270 0.41 -7.56 -20.45
C ASP A 270 0.00 -7.30 -18.99
N HIS A 271 -1.20 -6.75 -18.76
CA HIS A 271 -1.72 -6.53 -17.40
C HIS A 271 -2.04 -7.85 -16.67
N ARG A 272 -2.68 -8.82 -17.33
CA ARG A 272 -2.96 -10.13 -16.71
C ARG A 272 -1.69 -10.89 -16.38
N GLN A 273 -0.69 -10.85 -17.27
CA GLN A 273 0.62 -11.45 -17.01
C GLN A 273 1.33 -10.77 -15.83
N ALA A 274 1.29 -9.44 -15.76
CA ALA A 274 1.84 -8.70 -14.62
C ALA A 274 1.16 -9.11 -13.30
N VAL A 275 -0.18 -9.23 -13.27
CA VAL A 275 -0.90 -9.69 -12.07
C VAL A 275 -0.49 -11.12 -11.71
N ALA A 276 -0.46 -12.06 -12.66
CA ALA A 276 -0.08 -13.44 -12.37
C ALA A 276 1.35 -13.56 -11.80
N ILE A 277 2.31 -12.81 -12.36
CA ILE A 277 3.68 -12.77 -11.86
C ILE A 277 3.72 -12.18 -10.44
N LEU A 278 3.02 -11.07 -10.20
CA LEU A 278 2.95 -10.46 -8.86
C LEU A 278 2.27 -11.39 -7.84
N THR A 279 1.23 -12.13 -8.23
CA THR A 279 0.57 -13.14 -7.40
C THR A 279 1.52 -14.28 -7.05
N ALA A 280 2.32 -14.75 -8.00
CA ALA A 280 3.33 -15.77 -7.76
C ALA A 280 4.43 -15.27 -6.80
N ILE A 281 4.90 -14.03 -6.99
CA ILE A 281 5.85 -13.39 -6.08
C ILE A 281 5.25 -13.30 -4.67
N ASN A 282 4.00 -12.85 -4.54
CA ASN A 282 3.38 -12.72 -3.23
C ASN A 282 3.19 -14.08 -2.53
N LEU A 283 2.80 -15.11 -3.29
CA LEU A 283 2.69 -16.47 -2.79
C LEU A 283 4.04 -16.98 -2.24
N LEU A 284 5.16 -16.72 -2.92
CA LEU A 284 6.49 -17.10 -2.44
C LEU A 284 6.84 -16.42 -1.12
N ILE A 285 6.45 -15.15 -0.96
CA ILE A 285 6.65 -14.39 0.27
C ILE A 285 5.83 -15.02 1.42
N TYR A 286 4.54 -15.30 1.20
CA TYR A 286 3.69 -15.99 2.19
C TYR A 286 4.23 -17.38 2.57
N VAL A 287 4.79 -18.13 1.61
CA VAL A 287 5.41 -19.43 1.88
C VAL A 287 6.67 -19.28 2.72
N ALA A 288 7.52 -18.30 2.40
CA ALA A 288 8.71 -18.01 3.20
C ALA A 288 8.34 -17.62 4.63
N ASP A 289 7.31 -16.77 4.79
CA ASP A 289 6.80 -16.36 6.10
C ASP A 289 6.23 -17.53 6.90
N LEU A 290 5.48 -18.43 6.24
CA LEU A 290 4.97 -19.65 6.86
C LEU A 290 6.10 -20.58 7.32
N VAL A 291 7.13 -20.78 6.49
CA VAL A 291 8.28 -21.64 6.83
C VAL A 291 9.07 -21.07 8.01
N ILE A 292 9.24 -19.75 8.06
CA ILE A 292 9.93 -19.06 9.16
C ILE A 292 9.09 -19.14 10.44
N SER A 293 7.77 -18.95 10.33
CA SER A 293 6.86 -18.99 11.48
C SER A 293 6.63 -20.40 12.03
N ALA A 294 6.91 -21.45 11.24
CA ALA A 294 6.78 -22.85 11.64
C ALA A 294 8.06 -23.46 12.23
N ARG A 295 9.19 -22.74 12.21
CA ARG A 295 10.45 -23.13 12.84
C ARG A 295 10.51 -22.65 14.28
#